data_AF-A0A351I3W3-F1
#
_entry.id   AF-A0A351I3W3-F1
#
_cell.length_a   1.000
_cell.length_b   1.000
_cell.length_c   1.000
_cell.angle_alpha   90.00
_cell.angle_beta   90.00
_cell.angle_gamma   90.00
#
_symmetry.space_group_name_H-M   'P 1'
#
loop_
_entity.id
_entity.type
_entity.pdbx_description
1 polymer ?
#
loop_
_entity_poly.entity_id
_entity_poly.type
_entity_poly.pdbx_seq_one_letter_code
_entity_poly.pdbx_strand_id
1 'polypeptide(L)'
;MEIESLAVEHPESVIRMSVDPNVGLRDFAARRLAFALDVPMDRVGEFCRVAKVLVQSFIELDCSLLEINPLILTPKGVMALDAK
;
A
#
# COMPACT_ATOMS: atom_id res chain seq x y z
N MET A 1 3.33 -13.92 7.15
CA MET A 1 2.15 -14.56 6.53
C MET A 1 2.24 -14.21 5.07
N GLU A 2 2.17 -15.21 4.20
CA GLU A 2 2.25 -15.01 2.74
C GLU A 2 0.93 -14.45 2.23
N ILE A 3 1.00 -13.43 1.37
CA ILE A 3 -0.20 -12.72 0.86
C ILE A 3 -1.05 -13.64 -0.03
N GLU A 4 -0.43 -14.62 -0.68
CA GLU A 4 -1.06 -15.61 -1.55
C GLU A 4 -1.98 -16.54 -0.75
N SER A 5 -1.52 -17.02 0.41
CA SER A 5 -2.35 -17.84 1.31
C SER A 5 -3.54 -17.03 1.84
N LEU A 6 -3.30 -15.78 2.26
CA LEU A 6 -4.37 -14.90 2.74
C LEU A 6 -5.41 -14.63 1.66
N ALA A 7 -4.98 -14.42 0.41
CA ALA A 7 -5.89 -14.20 -0.71
C ALA A 7 -6.79 -15.40 -1.04
N VAL A 8 -6.37 -16.62 -0.69
CA VAL A 8 -7.14 -17.86 -0.89
C VAL A 8 -8.05 -18.14 0.30
N GLU A 9 -7.52 -18.02 1.53
CA GLU A 9 -8.24 -18.38 2.75
C GLU A 9 -9.21 -17.27 3.21
N HIS A 10 -8.82 -16.00 3.02
CA HIS A 10 -9.53 -14.81 3.49
C HIS A 10 -9.57 -13.72 2.41
N PRO A 11 -10.20 -13.97 1.25
CA PRO A 11 -10.23 -13.02 0.14
C PRO A 11 -10.80 -11.64 0.51
N GLU A 12 -11.71 -11.58 1.49
CA GLU A 12 -12.29 -10.36 2.05
C GLU A 12 -11.28 -9.47 2.79
N SER A 13 -10.17 -10.04 3.25
CA SER A 13 -9.09 -9.30 3.92
C SER A 13 -8.15 -8.62 2.94
N VAL A 14 -8.32 -8.83 1.63
CA VAL A 14 -7.45 -8.29 0.58
C VAL A 14 -8.17 -7.21 -0.21
N ILE A 15 -7.78 -5.96 0.02
CA ILE A 15 -8.26 -4.82 -0.75
C ILE A 15 -7.40 -4.65 -2.00
N ARG A 16 -8.04 -4.61 -3.17
CA ARG A 16 -7.37 -4.41 -4.47
C ARG A 16 -7.77 -3.09 -5.10
N MET A 17 -6.82 -2.45 -5.76
CA MET A 17 -7.05 -1.21 -6.50
C MET A 17 -6.17 -1.16 -7.74
N SER A 18 -6.79 -0.96 -8.89
CA SER A 18 -6.06 -0.73 -10.15
C SER A 18 -5.56 0.71 -10.22
N VAL A 19 -4.36 0.89 -10.77
CA VAL A 19 -3.75 2.19 -11.03
C VAL A 19 -3.41 2.29 -12.51
N ASP A 20 -3.80 3.39 -13.15
CA ASP A 20 -3.34 3.72 -14.50
C ASP A 20 -1.91 4.26 -14.41
N PRO A 21 -0.92 3.63 -15.06
CA PRO A 21 0.49 4.02 -14.96
C PRO A 21 0.77 5.42 -15.52
N ASN A 22 -0.06 5.94 -16.44
CA ASN A 22 0.09 7.30 -16.97
C ASN A 22 -0.36 8.37 -15.97
N VAL A 23 -1.19 8.00 -15.00
CA VAL A 23 -1.82 8.90 -14.04
C VAL A 23 -1.21 8.75 -12.63
N GLY A 24 -0.76 7.55 -12.30
CA GLY A 24 -0.27 7.17 -10.98
C GLY A 24 -1.37 7.11 -9.91
N LEU A 25 -0.98 6.86 -8.66
CA LEU A 25 -1.92 6.80 -7.54
C LEU A 25 -2.36 8.20 -7.11
N ARG A 26 -3.65 8.51 -7.30
CA ARG A 26 -4.25 9.80 -6.93
C ARG A 26 -4.61 9.85 -5.45
N ASP A 27 -4.64 11.06 -4.88
CA ASP A 27 -4.85 11.22 -3.44
C ASP A 27 -6.19 10.67 -2.94
N PHE A 28 -7.27 10.78 -3.72
CA PHE A 28 -8.56 10.20 -3.33
C PHE A 28 -8.51 8.67 -3.28
N ALA A 29 -7.75 8.06 -4.20
CA ALA A 29 -7.58 6.62 -4.30
C ALA A 29 -6.70 6.11 -3.15
N ALA A 30 -5.60 6.82 -2.85
CA ALA A 30 -4.75 6.55 -1.70
C ALA A 30 -5.53 6.64 -0.37
N ARG A 31 -6.36 7.67 -0.19
CA ARG A 31 -7.25 7.80 0.98
C ARG A 31 -8.26 6.67 1.06
N ARG A 32 -8.88 6.28 -0.06
CA ARG A 32 -9.80 5.14 -0.11
C ARG A 32 -9.13 3.85 0.36
N LEU A 33 -7.88 3.62 -0.04
CA LEU A 33 -7.09 2.48 0.45
C LEU A 33 -6.83 2.58 1.95
N ALA A 34 -6.42 3.75 2.44
CA ALA A 34 -6.16 3.99 3.86
C ALA A 34 -7.39 3.69 4.73
N PHE A 35 -8.58 4.15 4.31
CA PHE A 35 -9.82 3.91 5.04
C PHE A 35 -10.27 2.46 4.97
N ALA A 36 -10.07 1.78 3.84
CA ALA A 36 -10.41 0.36 3.72
C ALA A 36 -9.52 -0.52 4.62
N LEU A 37 -8.28 -0.09 4.88
CA LEU A 37 -7.32 -0.75 5.78
C LEU A 37 -7.42 -0.28 7.24
N ASP A 38 -8.44 0.52 7.58
CA ASP A 38 -8.64 1.10 8.92
C ASP A 38 -7.40 1.84 9.47
N VAL A 39 -6.66 2.52 8.59
CA VAL A 39 -5.51 3.33 9.01
C VAL A 39 -5.98 4.46 9.93
N PRO A 40 -5.36 4.65 11.12
CA PRO A 40 -5.71 5.73 12.03
C PRO A 40 -5.68 7.10 11.36
N MET A 41 -6.65 7.96 11.67
CA MET A 41 -6.85 9.25 11.01
C MET A 41 -5.62 10.17 11.04
N ASP A 42 -4.84 10.14 12.11
CA ASP A 42 -3.58 10.88 12.27
C ASP A 42 -2.45 10.33 11.38
N ARG A 43 -2.59 9.09 10.86
CA ARG A 43 -1.63 8.40 10.00
C ARG A 43 -2.04 8.31 8.54
N VAL A 44 -3.30 8.58 8.20
CA VAL A 44 -3.81 8.53 6.81
C VAL A 44 -2.93 9.33 5.85
N GLY A 45 -2.54 10.55 6.22
CA GLY A 45 -1.69 11.39 5.37
C GLY A 45 -0.31 10.78 5.10
N GLU A 46 0.27 10.14 6.11
CA GLU A 46 1.57 9.47 6.00
C GLU A 46 1.49 8.21 5.15
N PHE A 47 0.48 7.36 5.41
CA PHE A 47 0.21 6.18 4.60
C PHE A 47 -0.02 6.54 3.13
N CYS A 48 -0.81 7.59 2.85
CA CYS A 48 -1.06 8.03 1.49
C CYS A 48 0.23 8.46 0.77
N ARG A 49 1.15 9.13 1.47
CA ARG A 49 2.46 9.47 0.90
C ARG A 49 3.26 8.22 0.56
N VAL A 50 3.36 7.27 1.49
CA VAL A 50 4.07 6.01 1.28
C VAL A 50 3.48 5.24 0.09
N ALA A 51 2.17 4.99 0.08
CA ALA A 51 1.50 4.27 -1.00
C ALA A 51 1.74 4.90 -2.38
N LYS A 52 1.71 6.24 -2.47
CA LYS A 52 1.99 6.96 -3.71
C LYS A 52 3.44 6.81 -4.15
N VAL A 53 4.39 6.91 -3.21
CA VAL A 53 5.83 6.70 -3.50
C VAL A 53 6.07 5.28 -3.98
N LEU A 54 5.45 4.26 -3.36
CA LEU A 54 5.61 2.87 -3.81
C LEU A 54 5.11 2.65 -5.23
N VAL A 55 3.93 3.20 -5.58
CA VAL A 55 3.42 3.13 -6.96
C VAL A 55 4.32 3.89 -7.94
N GLN A 56 4.81 5.07 -7.54
CA GLN A 56 5.73 5.84 -8.36
C GLN A 56 7.03 5.07 -8.60
N SER A 57 7.64 4.51 -7.55
CA SER A 57 8.86 3.71 -7.64
C SER A 57 8.66 2.46 -8.49
N PHE A 58 7.53 1.77 -8.36
CA PHE A 58 7.20 0.62 -9.20
C PHE A 58 7.25 0.97 -10.69
N ILE A 59 6.69 2.13 -11.07
CA ILE A 59 6.67 2.61 -12.46
C ILE A 59 8.05 3.08 -12.90
N GLU A 60 8.73 3.91 -12.10
CA GLU A 60 10.02 4.52 -12.45
C GLU A 60 11.16 3.51 -12.53
N LEU A 61 11.10 2.45 -11.73
CA LEU A 61 12.12 1.40 -11.69
C LEU A 61 11.77 0.20 -12.58
N ASP A 62 10.70 0.28 -13.37
CA ASP A 62 10.22 -0.78 -14.25
C ASP A 62 10.06 -2.13 -13.52
N CYS A 63 9.50 -2.08 -12.31
CA CYS A 63 9.30 -3.25 -11.47
C CYS A 63 8.22 -4.16 -12.07
N SER A 64 8.42 -5.47 -11.98
CA SER A 64 7.35 -6.46 -12.21
C SER A 64 6.52 -6.71 -10.96
N LEU A 65 7.14 -6.56 -9.78
CA LEU A 65 6.54 -6.66 -8.45
C LEU A 65 7.28 -5.71 -7.51
N LEU A 66 6.54 -5.08 -6.59
CA LEU A 66 7.09 -4.39 -5.43
C LEU A 66 6.22 -4.81 -4.24
N GLU A 67 6.83 -5.48 -3.26
CA GLU A 67 6.16 -5.95 -2.06
C GLU A 67 6.84 -5.37 -0.81
N ILE A 68 6.04 -4.81 0.10
CA ILE A 68 6.49 -4.41 1.44
C ILE A 68 5.79 -5.30 2.47
N ASN A 69 6.56 -6.15 3.16
CA ASN A 69 5.99 -7.12 4.09
C ASN A 69 6.93 -7.36 5.30
N PRO A 70 6.68 -6.75 6.47
CA PRO A 70 5.52 -5.92 6.82
C PRO A 70 5.72 -4.41 6.56
N LEU A 71 4.61 -3.74 6.24
CA LEU A 71 4.45 -2.29 6.39
C LEU A 71 3.82 -2.00 7.76
N ILE A 72 4.60 -1.49 8.71
CA ILE A 72 4.15 -1.30 10.10
C ILE A 72 3.76 0.14 10.40
N LEU A 73 2.75 0.30 11.25
CA LEU A 73 2.41 1.57 11.90
C LEU A 73 3.05 1.61 13.28
N THR A 74 3.92 2.60 13.51
CA THR A 74 4.59 2.84 14.79
C THR A 74 4.16 4.20 15.36
N PRO A 75 4.42 4.49 16.65
CA PRO A 75 4.23 5.83 17.19
C PRO A 75 5.00 6.92 16.45
N LYS A 76 6.09 6.56 15.77
CA LYS A 76 6.91 7.49 14.98
C LYS A 76 6.43 7.64 13.54
N GLY A 77 5.59 6.74 13.04
CA GLY A 77 5.12 6.78 11.66
C GLY A 77 5.00 5.41 10.99
N VAL A 78 4.80 5.45 9.68
CA VAL A 78 4.72 4.29 8.78
C VAL A 78 6.14 3.85 8.43
N MET A 79 6.44 2.56 8.59
CA MET A 79 7.79 2.01 8.34
C MET A 79 7.70 0.71 7.54
N ALA A 80 8.48 0.61 6.47
CA ALA A 80 8.74 -0.64 5.78
C ALA A 80 9.85 -1.39 6.53
N LEU A 81 9.59 -2.61 7.01
CA LEU A 81 10.62 -3.43 7.65
C LEU A 81 11.39 -4.31 6.67
N ASP A 82 10.75 -4.69 5.57
CA ASP A 82 11.33 -5.51 4.51
C ASP A 82 10.71 -5.15 3.16
N ALA A 83 11.45 -5.39 2.09
CA ALA A 83 11.03 -5.07 0.72
C ALA A 83 11.56 -6.12 -0.28
N LYS A 84 10.72 -6.50 -1.23
CA LYS A 84 11.01 -7.45 -2.31
C LYS A 84 10.59 -6.91 -3.68
#